data_AF-A0A7I8JH26-F1
#
_entry.id   AF-A0A7I8JH26-F1
#
_cell.length_a   1.000
_cell.length_b   1.000
_cell.length_c   1.000
_cell.angle_alpha   90.00
_cell.angle_beta   90.00
_cell.angle_gamma   90.00
#
_symmetry.space_group_name_H-M   'P 1'
#
loop_
_entity.id
_entity.type
_entity.pdbx_description
1 polymer ?
#
loop_
_entity_poly.entity_id
_entity_poly.type
_entity_poly.pdbx_seq_one_letter_code
_entity_poly.pdbx_strand_id
1 'polypeptide(L)'
;MKGGPCKDEFIAWENCVEAAESNKENIVDACFEVTGLLRKCMEAHIDYYEPILRAEKAMEEEATREASEKNKNPSLGISQSPQKLLAHSKASRLVIGPLLSLLPLLPDNNRSAHLVPPCPASQKVLTLSFILALDCLSSGHQLIL
;
A
#
# COMPACT_ATOMS: atom_id res chain seq x y z
N MET A 1 -0.24 7.33 -9.91
CA MET A 1 -0.92 8.61 -10.19
C MET A 1 -0.38 9.30 -11.46
N LYS A 2 0.10 8.56 -12.47
CA LYS A 2 0.71 9.11 -13.70
C LYS A 2 -0.31 9.48 -14.80
N GLY A 3 -1.59 9.54 -14.43
CA GLY A 3 -2.72 9.92 -15.28
C GLY A 3 -3.80 10.57 -14.41
N GLY A 4 -4.70 11.32 -15.04
CA GLY A 4 -5.70 12.12 -14.34
C GLY A 4 -5.30 13.60 -14.20
N PRO A 5 -6.10 14.40 -13.47
CA PRO A 5 -5.98 15.86 -13.44
C PRO A 5 -4.70 16.35 -12.76
N CYS A 6 -4.15 15.60 -11.80
CA CYS A 6 -2.95 15.97 -11.05
C CYS A 6 -1.66 15.33 -11.57
N LYS A 7 -1.63 14.94 -12.84
CA LYS A 7 -0.48 14.24 -13.43
C LYS A 7 0.78 15.12 -13.38
N ASP A 8 0.64 16.40 -13.70
CA ASP A 8 1.80 17.29 -13.84
C ASP A 8 2.39 17.63 -12.47
N GLU A 9 1.54 17.86 -11.45
CA GLU A 9 1.97 18.03 -10.06
C GLU A 9 2.62 16.75 -9.52
N PHE A 10 2.13 15.57 -9.92
CA PHE A 10 2.73 14.30 -9.52
C PHE A 10 4.12 14.10 -10.13
N ILE A 11 4.30 14.42 -11.42
CA ILE A 11 5.61 14.37 -12.07
C ILE A 11 6.58 15.36 -11.43
N ALA A 12 6.13 16.59 -11.11
CA ALA A 12 6.95 17.56 -10.41
C ALA A 12 7.41 17.03 -9.03
N TRP A 13 6.53 16.35 -8.31
CA TRP A 13 6.86 15.70 -7.05
C TRP A 13 7.88 14.56 -7.24
N GLU A 14 7.69 13.67 -8.22
CA GLU A 14 8.65 12.59 -8.53
C GLU A 14 10.05 13.14 -8.84
N ASN A 15 10.13 14.19 -9.66
CA ASN A 15 11.40 14.84 -10.00
C ASN A 15 12.07 15.48 -8.77
N CYS A 16 11.28 16.05 -7.85
CA CYS A 16 11.81 16.58 -6.61
C CYS A 16 12.37 15.48 -5.70
N VAL A 17 11.66 14.36 -5.57
CA VAL A 17 12.12 13.21 -4.79
C VAL A 17 13.43 12.67 -5.34
N GLU A 18 13.52 12.46 -6.66
CA GLU A 18 14.72 11.98 -7.32
C GLU A 18 15.93 12.92 -7.10
N ALA A 19 15.69 14.24 -7.17
CA ALA A 19 16.71 15.24 -6.87
C ALA A 19 17.14 15.22 -5.39
N ALA A 20 16.20 15.14 -4.45
CA ALA A 20 16.48 15.09 -3.02
C ALA A 20 17.27 13.83 -2.64
N GLU A 21 16.90 12.66 -3.20
CA GLU A 21 17.65 11.41 -3.01
C GLU A 21 19.07 11.50 -3.56
N SER A 22 19.23 12.08 -4.75
CA SER A 22 20.54 12.27 -5.39
C SER A 22 21.46 13.19 -4.56
N ASN A 23 20.87 14.23 -3.96
CA ASN A 23 21.58 15.18 -3.09
C ASN A 23 21.71 14.71 -1.63
N LYS A 24 21.10 13.57 -1.26
CA LYS A 24 21.02 13.05 0.12
C LYS A 24 20.35 14.05 1.08
N GLU A 25 19.37 14.78 0.58
CA GLU A 25 18.55 15.72 1.35
C GLU A 25 17.34 15.00 1.95
N ASN A 26 16.75 15.59 2.99
CA ASN A 26 15.48 15.11 3.52
C ASN A 26 14.36 15.46 2.53
N ILE A 27 13.76 14.44 1.91
CA ILE A 27 12.68 14.58 0.92
C ILE A 27 11.50 15.40 1.47
N VAL A 28 11.16 15.24 2.75
CA VAL A 28 10.03 15.93 3.38
C VAL A 28 10.27 17.44 3.39
N ASP A 29 11.50 17.86 3.69
CA ASP A 29 11.87 19.26 3.76
C ASP A 29 12.10 19.84 2.35
N ALA A 30 12.83 19.11 1.50
CA ALA A 30 13.17 19.53 0.14
C ALA A 30 11.94 19.64 -0.78
N CYS A 31 10.97 18.73 -0.63
CA CYS A 31 9.80 18.64 -1.51
C CYS A 31 8.51 19.11 -0.85
N PHE A 32 8.58 19.81 0.28
CA PHE A 32 7.40 20.26 1.03
C PHE A 32 6.43 21.07 0.16
N GLU A 33 6.95 22.05 -0.58
CA GLU A 33 6.13 22.94 -1.41
C GLU A 33 5.45 22.18 -2.55
N VAL A 34 6.21 21.34 -3.26
CA VAL A 34 5.71 20.54 -4.39
C VAL A 34 4.68 19.50 -3.91
N THR A 35 4.93 18.88 -2.76
CA THR A 35 3.95 17.99 -2.10
C THR A 35 2.67 18.75 -1.73
N GLY A 36 2.82 19.99 -1.27
CA GLY A 36 1.69 20.88 -0.98
C GLY A 36 0.85 21.19 -2.21
N LEU A 37 1.47 21.40 -3.37
CA LEU A 37 0.77 21.61 -4.65
C LEU A 37 0.05 20.34 -5.12
N LEU A 38 0.73 19.19 -5.07
CA LEU A 38 0.12 17.90 -5.41
C LEU A 38 -1.10 17.62 -4.53
N ARG A 39 -1.00 17.81 -3.22
CA ARG A 39 -2.12 17.64 -2.30
C ARG A 39 -3.28 18.56 -2.66
N LYS A 40 -3.03 19.85 -2.90
CA LYS A 40 -4.10 20.80 -3.28
C LYS A 40 -4.82 20.37 -4.55
N CYS A 41 -4.09 19.84 -5.54
CA CYS A 41 -4.70 19.30 -6.73
C CYS A 41 -5.59 18.08 -6.41
N MET A 42 -5.10 17.14 -5.60
CA MET A 42 -5.88 15.96 -5.19
C MET A 42 -7.18 16.36 -4.45
N GLU A 43 -7.09 17.35 -3.56
CA GLU A 43 -8.25 17.88 -2.83
C GLU A 43 -9.27 18.54 -3.78
N ALA A 44 -8.81 19.26 -4.81
CA ALA A 44 -9.66 19.89 -5.81
C ALA A 44 -10.35 18.88 -6.76
N HIS A 45 -9.81 17.66 -6.84
CA HIS A 45 -10.31 16.59 -7.70
C HIS A 45 -10.68 15.34 -6.90
N ILE A 46 -11.19 15.53 -5.68
CA ILE A 46 -11.51 14.42 -4.78
C ILE A 46 -12.46 13.41 -5.43
N ASP A 47 -13.43 13.88 -6.19
CA ASP A 47 -14.41 13.11 -6.96
C ASP A 47 -13.79 12.18 -8.01
N TYR A 48 -12.60 12.50 -8.53
CA TYR A 48 -11.83 11.60 -9.39
C TYR A 48 -11.18 10.44 -8.61
N TYR A 49 -10.70 10.70 -7.39
CA TYR A 49 -9.96 9.73 -6.57
C TYR A 49 -10.84 8.93 -5.61
N GLU A 50 -11.99 9.50 -5.21
CA GLU A 50 -12.92 8.96 -4.21
C GLU A 50 -13.46 7.55 -4.52
N PRO A 51 -13.73 7.15 -5.79
CA PRO A 51 -14.12 5.79 -6.09
C PRO A 51 -13.08 4.74 -5.71
N ILE A 52 -11.79 5.06 -5.91
CA ILE A 52 -10.68 4.17 -5.57
C ILE A 52 -10.51 4.16 -4.05
N LEU A 53 -10.55 5.32 -3.41
CA LEU A 53 -10.44 5.44 -1.94
C LEU A 53 -11.56 4.68 -1.21
N ARG A 54 -12.79 4.70 -1.73
CA ARG A 54 -13.89 3.89 -1.19
C ARG A 54 -13.66 2.39 -1.36
N ALA A 55 -13.17 1.97 -2.52
CA ALA A 55 -12.87 0.57 -2.78
C ALA A 55 -11.78 0.05 -1.83
N GLU A 56 -10.72 0.83 -1.65
CA GLU A 56 -9.64 0.52 -0.70
C GLU A 56 -10.17 0.42 0.73
N LYS A 57 -10.99 1.38 1.17
CA LYS A 57 -11.60 1.36 2.50
C LYS A 57 -12.50 0.15 2.72
N ALA A 58 -13.33 -0.22 1.75
CA ALA A 58 -14.19 -1.38 1.85
C ALA A 58 -13.37 -2.69 1.96
N MET A 59 -12.24 -2.78 1.26
CA MET A 59 -11.32 -3.91 1.37
C MET A 59 -10.63 -3.96 2.74
N GLU A 60 -10.24 -2.81 3.30
CA GLU A 60 -9.65 -2.73 4.65
C GLU A 60 -10.66 -3.15 5.74
N GLU A 61 -11.90 -2.68 5.64
CA GLU A 61 -12.98 -3.06 6.56
C GLU A 61 -13.28 -4.57 6.51
N GLU A 62 -13.29 -5.17 5.31
CA GLU A 62 -13.46 -6.61 5.15
C GLU A 62 -12.31 -7.39 5.79
N ALA A 63 -11.07 -7.01 5.48
CA ALA A 63 -9.87 -7.66 6.04
C ALA A 63 -9.85 -7.60 7.57
N THR A 64 -10.29 -6.46 8.12
CA THR A 64 -10.40 -6.26 9.58
C THR A 64 -11.50 -7.13 10.17
N ARG A 65 -12.66 -7.25 9.50
CA ARG A 65 -13.76 -8.11 9.94
C ARG A 65 -13.33 -9.58 9.97
N GLU A 66 -12.73 -10.07 8.89
CA GLU A 66 -12.20 -11.43 8.82
C GLU A 66 -11.17 -11.71 9.93
N ALA A 67 -10.24 -10.77 10.17
CA ALA A 67 -9.24 -10.91 11.23
C ALA A 67 -9.89 -10.97 12.63
N SER A 68 -10.98 -10.21 12.84
CA SER A 68 -11.72 -10.23 14.11
C SER A 68 -12.54 -11.50 14.32
N GLU A 69 -13.05 -12.11 13.25
CA GLU A 69 -13.84 -13.34 13.31
C GLU A 69 -12.95 -14.57 13.51
N LYS A 70 -11.79 -14.62 12.86
CA LYS A 70 -10.75 -15.64 13.08
C LYS A 70 -10.26 -15.67 14.54
N ASN A 71 -10.29 -14.53 15.25
CA ASN A 71 -9.90 -14.43 16.66
C ASN A 71 -10.99 -14.86 17.68
N LYS A 72 -12.24 -15.10 17.26
CA LYS A 72 -13.33 -15.52 18.17
C LYS A 72 -13.44 -17.04 18.36
N ASN A 73 -12.57 -17.81 17.72
CA ASN A 73 -12.51 -19.27 17.86
C ASN A 73 -11.17 -19.68 18.52
N PRO A 74 -11.06 -19.71 19.86
CA PRO A 74 -9.85 -20.20 20.51
C PRO A 74 -9.82 -21.72 20.48
N SER A 75 -9.09 -22.28 19.52
CA SER A 75 -8.57 -23.65 19.59
C SER A 75 -7.14 -23.67 19.03
N LEU A 76 -6.18 -23.65 19.97
CA LEU A 76 -4.72 -23.89 19.88
C LEU A 76 -3.93 -23.08 18.83
N GLY A 77 -2.92 -22.26 19.18
CA GLY A 77 -2.05 -22.31 20.35
C GLY A 77 -1.35 -20.98 20.67
N ILE A 78 -0.85 -20.94 21.90
CA ILE A 78 -0.29 -19.80 22.62
C ILE A 78 1.19 -19.60 22.27
N SER A 79 1.61 -18.35 22.09
CA SER A 79 2.83 -17.79 22.70
C SER A 79 2.77 -16.28 22.48
N GLN A 80 2.65 -15.41 23.49
CA GLN A 80 3.65 -15.23 24.53
C GLN A 80 3.03 -14.84 25.89
N SER A 81 3.76 -15.21 26.93
CA SER A 81 3.45 -15.20 28.38
C SER A 81 3.08 -13.83 28.98
N PRO A 82 2.21 -13.78 30.01
CA PRO A 82 1.91 -12.60 30.81
C PRO A 82 2.98 -12.35 31.90
N GLN A 83 3.67 -11.21 31.86
CA GLN A 83 4.38 -10.72 33.05
C GLN A 83 3.41 -9.99 33.97
N LYS A 84 3.21 -10.58 35.15
CA LYS A 84 2.37 -10.06 36.22
C LYS A 84 3.11 -8.99 37.02
N LEU A 85 2.33 -7.99 37.42
CA LEU A 85 2.38 -7.26 38.69
C LEU A 85 3.40 -6.13 38.82
N LEU A 86 2.89 -4.90 38.97
CA LEU A 86 2.80 -4.26 40.30
C LEU A 86 2.06 -2.93 40.17
N ALA A 87 0.99 -2.82 40.95
CA ALA A 87 0.28 -1.57 41.18
C ALA A 87 1.22 -0.61 41.90
N HIS A 88 1.48 0.59 41.36
CA HIS A 88 1.96 1.72 42.15
C HIS A 88 1.25 3.01 41.73
N SER A 89 0.47 3.50 42.70
CA SER A 89 0.27 4.89 43.11
C SER A 89 0.43 6.00 42.05
N LYS A 90 -0.64 6.76 41.85
CA LYS A 90 -0.64 8.04 41.13
C LYS A 90 0.39 8.99 41.74
N ALA A 91 1.46 9.25 40.99
CA ALA A 91 2.28 10.44 41.17
C ALA A 91 2.65 10.97 39.78
N SER A 92 2.22 12.20 39.52
CA SER A 92 2.56 13.00 38.35
C SER A 92 4.06 12.95 38.05
N ARG A 93 4.43 12.57 36.81
CA ARG A 93 5.53 13.23 36.10
C ARG A 93 5.45 12.99 34.60
N LEU A 94 5.30 14.09 33.88
CA LEU A 94 5.52 14.27 32.46
C LEU A 94 6.92 13.79 32.09
N VAL A 95 7.03 12.78 31.22
CA VAL A 95 8.24 12.52 30.44
C VAL A 95 7.79 12.04 29.07
N ILE A 96 8.12 12.85 28.08
CA ILE A 96 7.85 12.62 26.67
C ILE A 96 8.77 11.49 26.20
N GLY A 97 8.17 10.40 25.73
CA GLY A 97 8.80 9.28 25.03
C GLY A 97 7.76 8.16 24.82
N PRO A 98 7.89 7.24 23.85
CA PRO A 98 8.96 7.02 22.87
C PRO A 98 8.37 6.85 21.44
N LEU A 99 8.12 7.94 20.71
CA LEU A 99 7.58 7.86 19.33
C LEU A 99 8.68 7.65 18.26
N LEU A 100 9.81 7.04 18.63
CA LEU A 100 10.91 6.73 17.70
C LEU A 100 11.18 5.22 17.56
N SER A 101 10.38 4.35 18.19
CA SER A 101 10.61 2.90 18.13
C SER A 101 9.72 2.15 17.15
N LEU A 102 8.93 2.84 16.31
CA LEU A 102 7.95 2.22 15.40
C LEU A 102 8.21 2.44 13.90
N LEU A 103 9.46 2.72 13.49
CA LEU A 103 9.82 2.59 12.08
C LEU A 103 10.34 1.17 11.82
N PRO A 104 9.54 0.26 11.23
CA PRO A 104 10.08 -0.98 10.73
C PRO A 104 11.00 -0.64 9.55
N LEU A 105 12.28 -1.00 9.70
CA LEU A 105 13.25 -1.04 8.62
C LEU A 105 12.67 -1.89 7.49
N LEU A 106 12.41 -1.29 6.33
CA LEU A 106 12.13 -2.03 5.11
C LEU A 106 13.37 -2.88 4.77
N PRO A 107 13.25 -4.21 4.61
CA PRO A 107 14.32 -5.01 4.05
C PRO A 107 14.40 -4.74 2.54
N ASP A 108 15.54 -4.22 2.11
CA ASP A 108 15.98 -4.26 0.72
C ASP A 108 16.28 -5.73 0.36
N ASN A 109 15.35 -6.37 -0.37
CA ASN A 109 15.63 -7.60 -1.10
C ASN A 109 14.72 -7.71 -2.33
N ASN A 110 15.31 -7.37 -3.48
CA ASN A 110 15.06 -7.94 -4.80
C ASN A 110 14.17 -9.21 -4.82
N ARG A 111 13.00 -9.13 -5.48
CA ARG A 111 12.68 -9.90 -6.71
C ARG A 111 11.17 -9.98 -6.95
N SER A 112 10.78 -9.60 -8.17
CA SER A 112 9.53 -9.87 -8.89
C SER A 112 8.39 -10.61 -8.17
N ALA A 113 7.25 -9.95 -8.04
CA ALA A 113 5.95 -10.56 -8.28
C ALA A 113 4.96 -9.49 -8.77
N HIS A 114 4.76 -9.49 -10.07
CA HIS A 114 3.69 -8.81 -10.79
C HIS A 114 2.35 -9.33 -10.26
N LEU A 115 1.68 -8.57 -9.39
CA LEU A 115 0.30 -8.83 -8.98
C LEU A 115 -0.62 -7.86 -9.74
N VAL A 116 -1.01 -8.29 -10.94
CA VAL A 116 -2.14 -7.72 -11.67
C VAL A 116 -3.43 -8.14 -10.95
N PRO A 117 -4.36 -7.22 -10.65
CA PRO A 117 -5.65 -7.60 -10.09
C PRO A 117 -6.50 -8.36 -11.14
N PRO A 118 -7.24 -9.41 -10.75
CA PRO A 118 -8.14 -10.12 -11.66
C PRO A 118 -9.34 -9.24 -12.03
N CYS A 119 -9.55 -9.02 -13.33
CA CYS A 119 -10.79 -8.45 -13.86
C CYS A 119 -11.96 -9.45 -13.66
N PRO A 120 -13.18 -8.97 -13.32
CA PRO A 120 -14.34 -9.84 -13.16
C PRO A 120 -14.83 -10.35 -14.53
N ALA A 121 -14.74 -11.67 -14.71
CA ALA A 121 -15.30 -12.37 -15.87
C ALA A 121 -16.83 -12.36 -15.83
N SER A 122 -17.44 -11.69 -16.81
CA SER A 122 -18.87 -11.82 -17.10
C SER A 122 -19.16 -13.22 -17.64
N GLN A 123 -19.95 -13.98 -16.88
CA GLN A 123 -20.45 -15.30 -17.25
C GLN A 123 -21.48 -15.22 -18.39
N LYS A 124 -21.59 -16.37 -19.09
CA LYS A 124 -22.56 -16.74 -20.16
C LYS A 124 -22.03 -16.31 -21.53
N VAL A 125 -21.63 -17.22 -22.41
CA VAL A 125 -22.51 -18.22 -23.02
C VAL A 125 -21.81 -19.57 -23.18
N LEU A 126 -22.54 -20.57 -22.71
CA LEU A 126 -22.35 -22.00 -22.85
C LEU A 126 -22.48 -22.41 -24.33
N THR A 127 -21.41 -22.91 -24.96
CA THR A 127 -21.53 -24.04 -25.92
C THR A 127 -20.23 -24.82 -25.94
N LEU A 128 -20.27 -25.98 -25.29
CA LEU A 128 -19.34 -27.09 -25.40
C LEU A 128 -19.01 -27.42 -26.86
N SER A 129 -17.78 -27.91 -27.05
CA SER A 129 -17.24 -28.61 -28.23
C SER A 129 -16.42 -27.72 -29.17
N PHE A 130 -15.18 -27.39 -28.83
CA PHE A 130 -14.04 -27.55 -29.75
C PHE A 130 -12.74 -27.43 -28.94
N ILE A 131 -11.84 -28.35 -29.22
CA ILE A 131 -10.66 -28.75 -28.47
C ILE A 131 -9.43 -27.99 -28.99
N LEU A 132 -8.51 -27.62 -28.08
CA LEU A 132 -7.08 -27.31 -28.27
C LEU A 132 -6.65 -26.24 -29.31
N ALA A 133 -6.35 -25.03 -28.82
CA ALA A 133 -5.24 -24.14 -29.22
C ALA A 133 -5.32 -22.91 -28.28
N LEU A 134 -4.48 -22.71 -27.26
CA LEU A 134 -3.02 -22.59 -27.25
C LEU A 134 -2.46 -21.53 -28.20
N ASP A 135 -3.05 -20.33 -28.22
CA ASP A 135 -2.44 -19.14 -28.78
C ASP A 135 -2.39 -18.01 -27.75
N CYS A 136 -1.36 -18.05 -26.89
CA CYS A 136 -0.89 -16.88 -26.17
C CYS A 136 0.63 -17.00 -25.88
N LEU A 137 1.42 -17.37 -26.89
CA LEU A 137 2.88 -17.23 -26.87
C LEU A 137 3.32 -16.36 -28.07
N SER A 138 3.01 -15.07 -27.99
CA SER A 138 3.58 -14.07 -28.90
C SER A 138 4.50 -13.13 -28.12
N SER A 139 5.77 -13.17 -28.52
CA SER A 139 6.82 -12.17 -28.32
C SER A 139 7.51 -12.05 -26.95
N GLY A 140 8.69 -12.68 -26.82
CA GLY A 140 9.67 -12.30 -25.81
C GLY A 140 10.91 -13.18 -25.71
N HIS A 141 11.87 -13.08 -26.64
CA HIS A 141 13.32 -13.05 -26.32
C HIS A 141 14.18 -12.86 -27.58
N GLN A 142 14.86 -11.70 -27.69
CA GLN A 142 16.14 -11.56 -28.38
C GLN A 142 17.14 -11.18 -27.29
N LEU A 143 17.96 -12.14 -26.87
CA LEU A 143 19.08 -11.90 -25.96
C LEU A 143 20.32 -11.64 -26.82
N ILE A 144 20.93 -10.48 -26.59
CA ILE A 144 22.22 -10.06 -27.10
C ILE A 144 23.31 -10.69 -26.21
N LEU A 145 24.30 -11.28 -26.89
CA LEU A 145 25.56 -11.92 -26.42
C LEU A 145 25.47 -13.25 -25.65
#